data_AF-A0AAD5FC73-F1
#
_entry.id   AF-A0AAD5FC73-F1
#
_cell.length_a   1.000
_cell.length_b   1.000
_cell.length_c   1.000
_cell.angle_alpha   90.00
_cell.angle_beta   90.00
_cell.angle_gamma   90.00
#
_symmetry.space_group_name_H-M   'P 1'
#
loop_
_entity.id
_entity.type
_entity.pdbx_description
1 polymer ?
#
loop_
_entity_poly.entity_id
_entity_poly.type
_entity_poly.pdbx_seq_one_letter_code
_entity_poly.pdbx_strand_id
1 'polypeptide(L)'
;MKEQRNVLKHNQDCRTLSDVHMSAVDQALKSQTGHLDLFLRFLLGLSLESNQKLLHSLVTQTESSSQNKEKTVQYIKKKISKDLSTEKSINLFHCLNELGDDSLVEEIQQYLKSGAQSELSPSQWSALVFVLLTSAQDLEEFDLNKYFTPDKIRDEILVRVMPVIAASRKA
;
A
#
# COMPACT_ATOMS: atom_id res chain seq x y z
N MET A 1 20.78 18.54 -16.13
CA MET A 1 19.79 17.69 -16.83
C MET A 1 19.50 16.49 -15.95
N LYS A 2 18.26 16.31 -15.48
CA LYS A 2 17.87 15.12 -14.73
C LYS A 2 17.70 13.97 -15.71
N GLU A 3 18.53 12.95 -15.57
CA GLU A 3 18.48 11.72 -16.35
C GLU A 3 17.14 11.01 -16.05
N GLN A 4 16.24 10.95 -17.03
CA GLN A 4 15.05 10.13 -16.95
C GLN A 4 15.49 8.66 -17.01
N ARG A 5 15.71 8.04 -15.84
CA ARG A 5 15.92 6.59 -15.78
C ARG A 5 14.61 5.90 -16.15
N ASN A 6 14.55 5.41 -17.39
CA ASN A 6 13.54 4.46 -17.82
C ASN A 6 13.59 3.24 -16.89
N VAL A 7 12.45 2.83 -16.33
CA VAL A 7 12.26 1.62 -15.51
C VAL A 7 12.86 0.36 -16.16
N LEU A 8 12.98 0.40 -17.50
CA LEU A 8 13.36 -0.70 -18.36
C LEU A 8 14.82 -0.69 -18.84
N LYS A 9 15.64 0.35 -18.59
CA LYS A 9 17.04 0.38 -19.06
C LYS A 9 18.04 0.16 -17.92
N HIS A 10 18.42 -1.10 -17.70
CA HIS A 10 19.81 -1.61 -17.80
C HIS A 10 19.91 -3.11 -17.43
N ASN A 11 20.63 -3.88 -18.24
CA ASN A 11 21.02 -5.30 -18.14
C ASN A 11 20.01 -6.39 -18.59
N GLN A 12 20.43 -7.08 -19.65
CA GLN A 12 19.96 -8.37 -20.18
C GLN A 12 20.26 -9.49 -19.18
N ASP A 13 19.49 -9.56 -18.09
CA ASP A 13 19.25 -10.81 -17.38
C ASP A 13 17.74 -11.04 -17.36
N CYS A 14 17.32 -12.31 -17.36
CA CYS A 14 15.92 -12.71 -17.27
C CYS A 14 15.31 -12.17 -15.98
N ARG A 15 14.79 -10.92 -16.00
CA ARG A 15 14.11 -10.33 -14.85
C ARG A 15 12.80 -11.07 -14.68
N THR A 16 12.64 -11.69 -13.52
CA THR A 16 11.34 -12.25 -13.16
C THR A 16 10.32 -11.13 -13.07
N LEU A 17 9.04 -11.45 -13.22
CA LEU A 17 7.96 -10.48 -13.02
C LEU A 17 8.05 -9.82 -11.63
N SER A 18 8.48 -10.60 -10.62
CA SER A 18 8.69 -10.08 -9.27
C SER A 18 9.80 -9.03 -9.20
N ASP A 19 10.88 -9.15 -9.98
CA ASP A 19 11.96 -8.15 -10.04
C ASP A 19 11.48 -6.83 -10.66
N VAL A 20 10.64 -6.91 -11.70
CA VAL A 20 10.01 -5.75 -12.33
C VAL A 20 9.12 -5.02 -11.32
N HIS A 21 8.28 -5.76 -10.59
CA HIS A 21 7.42 -5.20 -9.55
C HIS A 21 8.22 -4.54 -8.44
N MET A 22 9.24 -5.22 -7.89
CA MET A 22 10.08 -4.66 -6.82
C MET A 22 10.77 -3.37 -7.27
N SER A 23 11.24 -3.31 -8.51
CA SER A 23 11.81 -2.11 -9.10
C SER A 23 10.79 -0.98 -9.21
N ALA A 24 9.57 -1.28 -9.69
CA ALA A 24 8.50 -0.30 -9.81
C ALA A 24 8.06 0.24 -8.44
N VAL A 25 7.93 -0.62 -7.42
CA VAL A 25 7.68 -0.23 -6.02
C VAL A 25 8.77 0.73 -5.53
N ASP A 26 10.04 0.40 -5.73
CA ASP A 26 11.14 1.26 -5.30
C ASP A 26 11.17 2.61 -6.02
N GLN A 27 10.77 2.65 -7.29
CA GLN A 27 10.68 3.90 -8.03
C GLN A 27 9.50 4.77 -7.58
N ALA A 28 8.33 4.17 -7.36
CA ALA A 28 7.18 4.88 -6.81
C ALA A 28 7.50 5.48 -5.43
N LEU A 29 8.16 4.72 -4.55
CA LEU A 29 8.56 5.21 -3.22
C LEU A 29 9.61 6.34 -3.28
N LYS A 30 10.39 6.45 -4.35
CA LYS A 30 11.33 7.57 -4.58
C LYS A 30 10.64 8.80 -5.19
N SER A 31 9.44 8.64 -5.74
CA SER A 31 8.66 9.75 -6.25
C SER A 31 8.26 10.69 -5.12
N GLN A 32 8.55 11.99 -5.31
CA GLN A 32 8.17 13.00 -4.33
C GLN A 32 6.69 13.39 -4.42
N THR A 33 6.10 13.25 -5.61
CA THR A 33 4.74 13.74 -5.91
C THR A 33 3.71 12.62 -6.04
N GLY A 34 4.10 11.36 -5.86
CA GLY A 34 3.20 10.22 -6.05
C GLY A 34 2.75 10.00 -7.50
N HIS A 35 3.35 10.69 -8.49
CA HIS A 35 2.92 10.58 -9.89
C HIS A 35 3.04 9.16 -10.50
N LEU A 36 3.75 8.25 -9.81
CA LEU A 36 3.89 6.85 -10.21
C LEU A 36 2.93 5.92 -9.47
N ASP A 37 2.12 6.42 -8.55
CA ASP A 37 1.31 5.59 -7.64
C ASP A 37 0.21 4.85 -8.42
N LEU A 38 -0.55 5.57 -9.25
CA LEU A 38 -1.55 4.97 -10.13
C LEU A 38 -0.92 4.05 -11.17
N PHE A 39 0.26 4.40 -11.68
CA PHE A 39 0.98 3.54 -12.63
C PHE A 39 1.40 2.22 -11.97
N LEU A 40 1.93 2.28 -10.75
CA LEU A 40 2.31 1.09 -9.99
C LEU A 40 1.09 0.20 -9.73
N ARG A 41 -0.02 0.77 -9.25
CA ARG A 41 -1.27 0.04 -9.03
C ARG A 41 -1.75 -0.65 -10.30
N PHE A 42 -1.79 0.08 -11.41
CA PHE A 42 -2.16 -0.46 -12.71
C PHE A 42 -1.25 -1.61 -13.13
N LEU A 43 0.07 -1.44 -13.03
CA LEU A 43 1.06 -2.47 -13.37
C LEU A 43 0.85 -3.75 -12.56
N LEU A 44 0.64 -3.63 -11.24
CA LEU A 44 0.40 -4.78 -10.36
C LEU A 44 -0.94 -5.45 -10.66
N GLY A 45 -2.01 -4.67 -10.87
CA GLY A 45 -3.31 -5.20 -11.27
C GLY A 45 -3.25 -5.95 -12.61
N LEU A 46 -2.51 -5.42 -13.60
CA LEU A 46 -2.29 -6.08 -14.89
C LEU A 46 -1.58 -7.44 -14.75
N SER A 47 -0.76 -7.61 -13.71
CA SER A 47 0.01 -8.83 -13.46
C SER A 47 -0.83 -9.99 -12.92
N LEU A 48 -2.08 -9.73 -12.51
CA LEU A 48 -3.00 -10.78 -12.06
C LEU A 48 -3.29 -11.76 -13.19
N GLU A 49 -3.35 -13.05 -12.85
CA GLU A 49 -3.61 -14.12 -13.81
C GLU A 49 -4.94 -13.91 -14.56
N SER A 50 -5.98 -13.41 -13.88
CA SER A 50 -7.27 -13.06 -14.50
C SER A 50 -7.13 -12.01 -15.60
N ASN A 51 -6.25 -11.04 -15.42
CA ASN A 51 -6.03 -9.94 -16.35
C ASN A 51 -5.04 -10.32 -17.46
N GLN A 52 -4.05 -11.16 -17.16
CA GLN A 52 -3.15 -11.72 -18.18
C GLN A 52 -3.88 -12.62 -19.18
N LYS A 53 -4.92 -13.36 -18.74
CA LYS A 53 -5.79 -14.14 -19.64
C LYS A 53 -6.48 -13.25 -20.68
N LEU A 54 -6.93 -12.05 -20.29
CA LEU A 54 -7.57 -11.10 -21.18
C LEU A 54 -6.58 -10.44 -22.15
N LEU A 55 -5.29 -10.38 -21.77
CA LEU A 55 -4.22 -9.73 -22.53
C LEU A 55 -3.26 -10.73 -23.17
N HIS A 56 -3.67 -11.98 -23.38
CA HIS A 56 -2.80 -13.05 -23.91
C HIS A 56 -2.18 -12.70 -25.29
N SER A 57 -2.80 -11.81 -26.07
CA SER A 57 -2.24 -11.30 -27.33
C SER A 57 -1.14 -10.24 -27.15
N LEU A 58 -1.10 -9.57 -25.99
CA LEU A 58 -0.17 -8.49 -25.65
C LEU A 58 0.92 -8.92 -24.66
N VAL A 59 0.65 -9.95 -23.83
CA VAL A 59 1.55 -10.42 -22.77
C VAL A 59 1.72 -11.93 -22.90
N THR A 60 2.92 -12.38 -23.26
CA THR A 60 3.30 -13.79 -23.23
C THR A 60 3.30 -14.31 -21.79
N GLN A 61 2.52 -15.36 -21.51
CA GLN A 61 2.51 -16.02 -20.20
C GLN A 61 3.94 -16.35 -19.77
N THR A 62 4.35 -15.81 -18.63
CA THR A 62 5.67 -16.04 -18.05
C THR A 62 5.54 -17.10 -16.94
N GLU A 63 6.56 -17.95 -16.78
CA GLU A 63 6.53 -19.05 -15.81
C GLU A 63 6.26 -18.58 -14.36
N SER A 64 5.36 -19.31 -13.69
CA SER A 64 4.87 -19.20 -12.29
C SER A 64 4.42 -17.81 -11.81
N SER A 65 3.35 -17.27 -12.42
CA SER A 65 2.67 -16.04 -11.98
C SER A 65 2.41 -15.99 -10.46
N SER A 66 1.97 -17.10 -9.85
CA SER A 66 1.67 -17.19 -8.42
C SER A 66 2.89 -17.02 -7.51
N GLN A 67 4.04 -17.62 -7.86
CA GLN A 67 5.25 -17.51 -7.03
C GLN A 67 5.84 -16.10 -7.11
N ASN A 68 5.72 -15.45 -8.27
CA ASN A 68 6.12 -14.07 -8.45
C ASN A 68 5.22 -13.10 -7.68
N LYS A 69 3.90 -13.33 -7.67
CA LYS A 69 2.92 -12.55 -6.88
C LYS A 69 3.25 -12.59 -5.39
N GLU A 70 3.46 -13.78 -4.81
CA GLU A 70 3.74 -13.91 -3.38
C GLU A 70 5.01 -13.16 -2.97
N LYS A 71 6.09 -13.26 -3.78
CA LYS A 71 7.31 -12.49 -3.57
C LYS A 71 7.06 -10.98 -3.57
N THR A 72 6.24 -10.48 -4.51
CA THR A 72 5.86 -9.07 -4.58
C THR A 72 5.05 -8.64 -3.35
N VAL A 73 4.06 -9.43 -2.93
CA VAL A 73 3.24 -9.16 -1.74
C VAL A 73 4.11 -9.04 -0.49
N GLN A 74 4.98 -10.03 -0.24
CA GLN A 74 5.88 -10.01 0.91
C GLN A 74 6.85 -8.83 0.87
N TYR A 75 7.32 -8.45 -0.32
CA TYR A 75 8.16 -7.28 -0.49
C TYR A 75 7.42 -5.98 -0.12
N ILE A 76 6.17 -5.82 -0.56
CA ILE A 76 5.35 -4.65 -0.24
C ILE A 76 5.09 -4.59 1.27
N LYS A 77 4.69 -5.70 1.91
CA LYS A 77 4.51 -5.76 3.37
C LYS A 77 5.78 -5.36 4.12
N LYS A 78 6.95 -5.82 3.66
CA LYS A 78 8.26 -5.41 4.19
C LYS A 78 8.57 -3.92 3.99
N LYS A 79 8.04 -3.28 2.93
CA LYS A 79 8.20 -1.83 2.74
C LYS A 79 7.29 -1.05 3.67
N ILE A 80 6.04 -1.48 3.85
CA ILE A 80 5.09 -0.86 4.79
C ILE A 80 5.64 -0.88 6.22
N SER A 81 6.33 -1.95 6.63
CA SER A 81 6.93 -2.03 7.97
C SER A 81 8.15 -1.10 8.20
N LYS A 82 8.67 -0.43 7.17
CA LYS A 82 9.87 0.43 7.23
C LYS A 82 9.59 1.91 7.52
N ASP A 83 8.53 2.20 8.27
CA ASP A 83 8.14 3.56 8.65
C ASP A 83 8.14 4.55 7.47
N LEU A 84 7.20 4.34 6.54
CA LEU A 84 6.99 5.24 5.40
C LEU A 84 6.09 6.42 5.78
N SER A 85 6.11 7.48 4.96
CA SER A 85 5.09 8.52 5.07
C SER A 85 3.70 7.92 4.83
N THR A 86 2.68 8.53 5.43
CA THR A 86 1.31 8.03 5.37
C THR A 86 0.84 7.85 3.92
N GLU A 87 1.14 8.79 3.03
CA GLU A 87 0.74 8.74 1.62
C GLU A 87 1.38 7.55 0.90
N LYS A 88 2.66 7.30 1.16
CA LYS A 88 3.38 6.16 0.56
C LYS A 88 2.85 4.84 1.10
N SER A 89 2.57 4.75 2.40
CA SER A 89 1.93 3.58 2.98
C SER A 89 0.56 3.34 2.34
N ILE A 90 -0.30 4.37 2.23
CA ILE A 90 -1.62 4.27 1.59
C ILE A 90 -1.51 3.73 0.17
N ASN A 91 -0.57 4.26 -0.63
CA ASN A 91 -0.33 3.74 -1.98
C ASN A 91 0.05 2.25 -1.98
N LEU A 92 0.91 1.82 -1.05
CA LEU A 92 1.28 0.41 -0.93
C LEU A 92 0.14 -0.49 -0.45
N PHE A 93 -0.76 -0.01 0.41
CA PHE A 93 -1.98 -0.72 0.75
C PHE A 93 -2.90 -0.89 -0.46
N HIS A 94 -3.08 0.17 -1.26
CA HIS A 94 -3.78 0.02 -2.54
C HIS A 94 -3.12 -1.03 -3.44
N CYS A 95 -1.78 -1.06 -3.51
CA CYS A 95 -1.05 -2.08 -4.27
C CYS A 95 -1.33 -3.51 -3.78
N LEU A 96 -1.46 -3.72 -2.47
CA LEU A 96 -1.86 -5.02 -1.92
C LEU A 96 -3.28 -5.39 -2.33
N ASN A 97 -4.23 -4.44 -2.28
CA ASN A 97 -5.60 -4.66 -2.76
C ASN A 97 -5.64 -4.98 -4.27
N GLU A 98 -4.84 -4.31 -5.10
CA GLU A 98 -4.73 -4.65 -6.54
C GLU A 98 -4.18 -6.07 -6.75
N LEU A 99 -3.39 -6.58 -5.80
CA LEU A 99 -2.91 -7.96 -5.78
C LEU A 99 -3.90 -8.91 -5.08
N GLY A 100 -5.03 -8.42 -4.54
CA GLY A 100 -5.99 -9.21 -3.79
C GLY A 100 -5.44 -9.77 -2.47
N ASP A 101 -4.55 -9.04 -1.80
CA ASP A 101 -4.07 -9.35 -0.45
C ASP A 101 -4.61 -8.32 0.55
N ASP A 102 -5.59 -8.73 1.35
CA ASP A 102 -6.24 -7.87 2.35
C ASP A 102 -5.76 -8.17 3.78
N SER A 103 -4.71 -8.99 3.96
CA SER A 103 -4.40 -9.60 5.27
C SER A 103 -4.08 -8.56 6.36
N LEU A 104 -3.38 -7.48 6.01
CA LEU A 104 -3.07 -6.40 6.95
C LEU A 104 -4.30 -5.55 7.30
N VAL A 105 -5.25 -5.43 6.36
CA VAL A 105 -6.53 -4.76 6.57
C VAL A 105 -7.41 -5.61 7.49
N GLU A 106 -7.46 -6.92 7.27
CA GLU A 106 -8.18 -7.85 8.13
C GLU A 106 -7.63 -7.85 9.56
N GLU A 107 -6.30 -7.83 9.72
CA GLU A 107 -5.64 -7.74 11.03
C GLU A 107 -6.11 -6.50 11.81
N ILE A 108 -6.08 -5.32 11.17
CA ILE A 108 -6.47 -4.09 11.86
C ILE A 108 -7.98 -4.03 12.12
N GLN A 109 -8.81 -4.57 11.22
CA GLN A 109 -10.25 -4.66 11.45
C GLN A 109 -10.59 -5.59 12.63
N GLN A 110 -9.87 -6.71 12.78
CA GLN A 110 -10.01 -7.60 13.93
C GLN A 110 -9.57 -6.91 15.22
N TYR A 111 -8.45 -6.18 15.19
CA TYR A 111 -8.01 -5.36 16.31
C TYR A 111 -9.09 -4.36 16.75
N LEU A 112 -9.68 -3.61 15.81
CA LEU A 112 -10.75 -2.65 16.09
C LEU A 112 -11.98 -3.31 16.72
N LYS A 113 -12.38 -4.50 16.24
CA LYS A 113 -13.50 -5.27 16.81
C LYS A 113 -13.21 -5.77 18.23
N SER A 114 -11.94 -6.02 18.57
CA SER A 114 -11.55 -6.49 19.90
C SER A 114 -11.71 -5.43 20.99
N GLY A 115 -11.78 -4.14 20.62
CA GLY A 115 -11.82 -3.01 21.57
C GLY A 115 -10.55 -2.86 22.39
N ALA A 116 -9.47 -3.58 22.07
CA ALA A 116 -8.19 -3.44 22.73
C ALA A 116 -7.59 -2.06 22.46
N GLN A 117 -7.06 -1.42 23.49
CA GLN A 117 -6.35 -0.13 23.41
C GLN A 117 -4.85 -0.34 23.65
N SER A 118 -4.25 -1.22 22.84
CA SER A 118 -2.80 -1.45 22.85
C SER A 118 -2.09 -0.51 21.89
N GLU A 119 -0.78 -0.33 22.08
CA GLU A 119 0.04 0.42 21.15
C GLU A 119 0.07 -0.29 19.78
N LEU A 120 -0.19 0.47 18.70
CA LEU A 120 -0.13 -0.02 17.32
C LEU A 120 1.29 0.13 16.78
N SER A 121 1.76 -0.88 16.03
CA SER A 121 2.99 -0.77 15.25
C SER A 121 2.83 0.23 14.08
N PRO A 122 3.93 0.77 13.50
CA PRO A 122 3.85 1.69 12.36
C PRO A 122 3.05 1.16 11.15
N SER A 123 3.14 -0.16 10.89
CA SER A 123 2.36 -0.82 9.84
C SER A 123 0.86 -0.89 10.18
N GLN A 124 0.53 -1.18 11.45
CA GLN A 124 -0.86 -1.20 11.91
C GLN A 124 -1.48 0.20 11.92
N TRP A 125 -0.71 1.24 12.26
CA TRP A 125 -1.13 2.63 12.11
C TRP A 125 -1.50 2.98 10.67
N SER A 126 -0.63 2.61 9.75
CA SER A 126 -0.86 2.84 8.33
C SER A 126 -2.08 2.05 7.84
N ALA A 127 -2.28 0.83 8.33
CA ALA A 127 -3.47 0.02 8.04
C ALA A 127 -4.75 0.67 8.57
N LEU A 128 -4.74 1.21 9.80
CA LEU A 128 -5.88 1.90 10.40
C LEU A 128 -6.28 3.11 9.56
N VAL A 129 -5.32 3.98 9.23
CA VAL A 129 -5.55 5.15 8.37
C VAL A 129 -6.12 4.73 7.03
N PHE A 130 -5.56 3.68 6.41
CA PHE A 130 -6.06 3.15 5.15
C PHE A 130 -7.51 2.67 5.26
N VAL A 131 -7.84 1.88 6.28
CA VAL A 131 -9.21 1.38 6.50
C VAL A 131 -10.20 2.52 6.71
N LEU A 132 -9.84 3.54 7.48
CA LEU A 132 -10.69 4.70 7.71
C LEU A 132 -10.97 5.46 6.40
N LEU A 133 -9.94 5.73 5.61
CA LEU A 133 -10.05 6.46 4.34
C LEU A 133 -10.78 5.68 3.23
N THR A 134 -10.73 4.36 3.27
CA THR A 134 -11.31 3.49 2.23
C THR A 134 -12.63 2.85 2.65
N SER A 135 -13.08 3.09 3.89
CA SER A 135 -14.40 2.63 4.31
C SER A 135 -15.47 3.28 3.43
N ALA A 136 -16.46 2.48 3.01
CA ALA A 136 -17.58 2.97 2.21
C ALA A 136 -18.50 3.94 2.98
N GLN A 137 -18.24 4.16 4.26
CA GLN A 137 -18.99 5.04 5.13
C GLN A 137 -18.36 6.43 5.10
N ASP A 138 -19.17 7.47 4.94
CA ASP A 138 -18.70 8.85 5.07
C ASP A 138 -18.05 9.01 6.47
N LEU A 139 -16.81 9.51 6.49
CA LEU A 139 -16.10 9.94 7.72
C LEU A 139 -16.80 11.19 8.28
N GLU A 140 -17.99 11.02 8.86
CA GLU A 140 -18.79 12.13 9.38
C GLU A 140 -18.17 12.71 10.66
N GLU A 141 -17.60 11.84 11.50
CA GLU A 141 -16.89 12.19 12.74
C GLU A 141 -15.70 11.24 12.96
N PHE A 142 -14.49 11.80 13.07
CA PHE A 142 -13.30 11.07 13.49
C PHE A 142 -12.91 11.45 14.91
N ASP A 143 -13.18 10.55 15.86
CA ASP A 143 -12.78 10.73 17.26
C ASP A 143 -11.55 9.88 17.56
N LEU A 144 -10.42 10.56 17.75
CA LEU A 144 -9.13 9.94 18.04
C LEU A 144 -9.17 9.15 19.36
N ASN A 145 -10.00 9.54 20.32
CA ASN A 145 -10.11 8.87 21.62
C ASN A 145 -10.79 7.48 21.54
N LYS A 146 -11.50 7.18 20.45
CA LYS A 146 -12.05 5.84 20.21
C LYS A 146 -10.95 4.79 20.00
N TYR A 147 -9.79 5.24 19.57
CA TYR A 147 -8.66 4.38 19.20
C TYR A 147 -7.51 4.50 20.21
N PHE A 148 -7.43 5.59 20.97
CA PHE A 148 -6.30 5.89 21.86
C PHE A 148 -6.73 6.38 23.23
N THR A 149 -5.91 6.07 24.23
CA THR A 149 -5.95 6.79 25.48
C THR A 149 -5.19 8.13 25.31
N PRO A 150 -5.70 9.27 25.82
CA PRO A 150 -5.11 10.59 25.57
C PRO A 150 -3.63 10.72 25.95
N ASP A 151 -3.18 9.98 26.95
CA ASP A 151 -1.79 9.90 27.41
C ASP A 151 -0.82 9.28 26.39
N LYS A 152 -1.34 8.59 25.36
CA LYS A 152 -0.54 7.92 24.31
C LYS A 152 -0.52 8.67 22.98
N ILE A 153 -1.24 9.79 22.86
CA ILE A 153 -1.27 10.58 21.61
C ILE A 153 0.02 11.41 21.52
N ARG A 154 0.86 11.08 20.54
CA ARG A 154 2.12 11.79 20.22
C ARG A 154 1.97 12.58 18.94
N ASP A 155 2.80 13.61 18.73
CA ASP A 155 2.78 14.42 17.49
C ASP A 155 2.91 13.57 16.22
N GLU A 156 3.73 12.51 16.26
CA GLU A 156 3.90 11.57 15.16
C GLU A 156 2.59 10.86 14.77
N ILE A 157 1.75 10.55 15.74
CA ILE A 157 0.43 9.94 15.53
C ILE A 157 -0.48 10.94 14.83
N LEU A 158 -0.50 12.19 15.32
CA LEU A 158 -1.31 13.27 14.76
C LEU A 158 -0.97 13.48 13.29
N VAL A 159 0.32 13.54 12.95
CA VAL A 159 0.78 13.65 11.56
C VAL A 159 0.29 12.46 10.72
N ARG A 160 0.32 11.24 11.27
CA ARG A 160 -0.14 10.05 10.53
C ARG A 160 -1.64 10.07 10.24
N VAL A 161 -2.46 10.56 11.17
CA VAL A 161 -3.92 10.60 11.00
C VAL A 161 -4.42 11.85 10.29
N MET A 162 -3.56 12.82 9.96
CA MET A 162 -3.94 14.05 9.24
C MET A 162 -4.80 13.81 7.99
N PRO A 163 -4.52 12.80 7.13
CA PRO A 163 -5.38 12.55 5.98
C PRO A 163 -6.81 12.16 6.38
N VAL A 164 -7.00 11.44 7.49
CA VAL A 164 -8.32 11.07 8.01
C VAL A 164 -9.05 12.30 8.54
N ILE A 165 -8.36 13.15 9.31
CA ILE A 165 -8.89 14.40 9.82
C ILE A 165 -9.34 15.29 8.66
N ALA A 166 -8.51 15.43 7.62
CA ALA A 166 -8.81 16.24 6.44
C ALA A 166 -10.00 15.69 5.62
N ALA A 167 -10.22 14.37 5.62
CA ALA A 167 -11.35 13.73 4.99
C ALA A 167 -12.63 13.78 5.84
N SER A 168 -12.53 14.09 7.13
CA SER A 168 -13.66 14.06 8.06
C SER A 168 -14.43 15.37 8.08
N ARG A 169 -15.76 15.32 8.24
CA ARG A 169 -16.60 16.53 8.35
C ARG A 169 -16.52 17.20 9.72
N LYS A 170 -16.27 16.41 10.76
CA LYS A 170 -16.02 16.84 12.14
C LYS A 170 -14.85 16.02 12.70
N ALA A 171 -13.96 16.65 13.44
CA ALA A 171 -12.80 16.04 14.08
C ALA A 171 -12.52 16.75 15.42
#